data_AF-A0A357EI05-F1
#
_entry.id   AF-A0A357EI05-F1
#
_cell.length_a   1.000
_cell.length_b   1.000
_cell.length_c   1.000
_cell.angle_alpha   90.00
_cell.angle_beta   90.00
_cell.angle_gamma   90.00
#
_symmetry.space_group_name_H-M   'P 1'
#
loop_
_entity.id
_entity.type
_entity.pdbx_description
1 polymer ?
#
loop_
_entity_poly.entity_id
_entity_poly.type
_entity_poly.pdbx_seq_one_letter_code
_entity_poly.pdbx_strand_id
1 'polypeptide(L)'
;MATTARTHCSTTLILMAGLILALASPVHAMVVDYVVSLNTGVLMGTSGFLDLQFNPGTIPGTPEAEAAISLFSGDAVLKNTGPTNGTGLVTGALPGDLVFGNGTPFNSFFQEVTFGSSTGFHVNFSGAFLTALSGSHSAFSVSLYDADGITPLLTTDASGALMIFDLAPGGEIASMIFNPSVVTVAAVPLPAAAVLFPTGLSLFAIVRRALHE
;
A
#
# COMPACT_ATOMS: atom_id res chain seq x y z
N MET A 1 20.51 -50.71 32.78
CA MET A 1 20.31 -50.77 31.32
C MET A 1 18.97 -50.14 30.94
N ALA A 2 18.74 -48.87 31.32
CA ALA A 2 17.44 -48.18 31.15
C ALA A 2 17.60 -46.67 30.84
N THR A 3 18.77 -46.26 30.33
CA THR A 3 19.11 -44.84 30.12
C THR A 3 19.05 -44.44 28.65
N THR A 4 19.00 -45.40 27.72
CA THR A 4 19.10 -45.15 26.27
C THR A 4 17.76 -44.82 25.60
N ALA A 5 16.62 -45.16 26.22
CA ALA A 5 15.29 -44.98 25.62
C ALA A 5 14.75 -43.53 25.74
N ARG A 6 15.14 -42.78 26.79
CA ARG A 6 14.68 -41.40 27.00
C ARG A 6 15.31 -40.40 26.02
N THR A 7 16.58 -40.63 25.65
CA THR A 7 17.32 -39.77 24.72
C THR A 7 16.76 -39.82 23.30
N HIS A 8 16.22 -40.97 22.87
CA HIS A 8 15.63 -41.10 21.53
C HIS A 8 14.30 -40.34 21.37
N CYS A 9 13.41 -40.37 22.36
CA CYS A 9 12.13 -39.64 22.32
C CYS A 9 12.34 -38.12 22.20
N SER A 10 13.31 -37.60 22.95
CA SER A 10 13.66 -36.18 22.99
C SER A 10 14.27 -35.68 21.67
N THR A 11 15.09 -36.51 21.01
CA THR A 11 15.72 -36.16 19.72
C THR A 11 14.70 -36.16 18.57
N THR A 12 13.71 -37.06 18.59
CA THR A 12 12.65 -37.13 17.57
C THR A 12 11.72 -35.91 17.65
N LEU A 13 11.40 -35.44 18.86
CA LEU A 13 10.60 -34.21 19.05
C LEU A 13 11.30 -32.96 18.52
N ILE A 14 12.63 -32.84 18.69
CA ILE A 14 13.42 -31.74 18.12
C ILE A 14 13.40 -31.78 16.59
N LEU A 15 13.59 -32.97 16.00
CA LEU A 15 13.57 -33.13 14.54
C LEU A 15 12.19 -32.82 13.95
N MET A 16 11.10 -33.21 14.62
CA MET A 16 9.74 -32.88 14.16
C MET A 16 9.42 -31.39 14.32
N ALA A 17 9.81 -30.75 15.42
CA ALA A 17 9.61 -29.31 15.61
C ALA A 17 10.43 -28.49 14.58
N GLY A 18 11.68 -28.89 14.32
CA GLY A 18 12.51 -28.29 13.28
C GLY A 18 11.95 -28.49 11.87
N LEU A 19 11.38 -29.67 11.58
CA LEU A 19 10.74 -29.96 10.30
C LEU A 19 9.43 -29.17 10.11
N ILE A 20 8.62 -28.96 11.15
CA ILE A 20 7.41 -28.14 11.10
C ILE A 20 7.76 -26.65 10.89
N LEU A 21 8.83 -26.14 11.53
CA LEU A 21 9.31 -24.78 11.27
C LEU A 21 9.94 -24.63 9.87
N ALA A 22 10.58 -25.67 9.34
CA ALA A 22 11.13 -25.68 7.97
C ALA A 22 10.05 -25.83 6.89
N LEU A 23 8.90 -26.41 7.22
CA LEU A 23 7.71 -26.53 6.36
C LEU A 23 6.73 -25.36 6.54
N ALA A 24 6.96 -24.47 7.51
CA ALA A 24 6.24 -23.22 7.59
C ALA A 24 6.70 -22.35 6.41
N SER A 25 5.94 -22.40 5.31
CA SER A 25 6.11 -21.49 4.18
C SER A 25 6.23 -20.05 4.71
N PRO A 26 7.09 -19.19 4.11
CA PRO A 26 7.09 -17.79 4.46
C PRO A 26 5.67 -17.25 4.20
N VAL A 27 4.93 -16.96 5.27
CA VAL A 27 3.75 -16.11 5.18
C VAL A 27 4.31 -14.73 4.85
N HIS A 28 4.43 -14.44 3.56
CA HIS A 28 4.69 -13.09 3.11
C HIS A 28 3.47 -12.27 3.51
N ALA A 29 3.68 -11.38 4.47
CA ALA A 29 2.68 -10.38 4.79
C ALA A 29 2.49 -9.51 3.54
N MET A 30 1.32 -9.62 2.91
CA MET A 30 0.96 -8.82 1.74
C MET A 30 0.85 -7.36 2.17
N VAL A 31 1.76 -6.53 1.70
CA VAL A 31 1.76 -5.10 2.03
C VAL A 31 0.68 -4.42 1.20
N VAL A 32 -0.31 -3.84 1.88
CA VAL A 32 -1.39 -3.08 1.25
C VAL A 32 -1.49 -1.64 1.73
N ASP A 33 -0.68 -1.27 2.73
CA ASP A 33 -0.66 0.04 3.36
C ASP A 33 0.65 0.77 3.00
N TYR A 34 0.52 1.99 2.51
CA TYR A 34 1.65 2.82 2.11
C TYR A 34 1.50 4.25 2.62
N VAL A 35 2.62 4.86 2.98
CA VAL A 35 2.73 6.31 3.20
C VAL A 35 3.33 6.92 1.94
N VAL A 36 2.62 7.89 1.38
CA VAL A 36 3.08 8.71 0.25
C VAL A 36 3.47 10.08 0.79
N SER A 37 4.63 10.58 0.39
CA SER A 37 5.07 11.94 0.70
C SER A 37 5.57 12.63 -0.57
N LEU A 38 5.12 13.87 -0.74
CA LEU A 38 5.40 14.75 -1.85
C LEU A 38 6.19 15.96 -1.34
N ASN A 39 7.37 16.18 -1.89
CA ASN A 39 8.18 17.38 -1.67
C ASN A 39 7.87 18.40 -2.77
N THR A 40 6.93 19.30 -2.47
CA THR A 40 6.47 20.36 -3.37
C THR A 40 7.15 21.70 -3.11
N GLY A 41 8.27 21.73 -2.37
CA GLY A 41 8.96 22.97 -1.99
C GLY A 41 9.33 23.90 -3.15
N VAL A 42 9.60 23.35 -4.33
CA VAL A 42 9.88 24.12 -5.54
C VAL A 42 8.65 24.84 -6.12
N LEU A 43 7.44 24.46 -5.70
CA LEU A 43 6.16 25.05 -6.08
C LEU A 43 5.53 25.89 -4.97
N MET A 44 6.19 26.03 -3.81
CA MET A 44 5.59 26.66 -2.64
C MET A 44 5.01 28.05 -2.97
N GLY A 45 3.73 28.25 -2.64
CA GLY A 45 2.98 29.48 -2.88
C GLY A 45 2.35 29.61 -4.27
N THR A 46 2.63 28.70 -5.22
CA THR A 46 1.93 28.68 -6.51
C THR A 46 0.59 27.95 -6.40
N SER A 47 -0.35 28.29 -7.29
CA SER A 47 -1.62 27.57 -7.39
C SER A 47 -1.50 26.44 -8.42
N GLY A 48 -2.22 25.36 -8.21
CA GLY A 48 -2.30 24.24 -9.13
C GLY A 48 -3.30 23.19 -8.64
N PHE A 49 -3.12 21.95 -9.08
CA PHE A 49 -4.02 20.86 -8.73
C PHE A 49 -3.25 19.62 -8.29
N LEU A 50 -3.79 18.94 -7.28
CA LEU A 50 -3.48 17.56 -6.94
C LEU A 50 -4.54 16.67 -7.60
N ASP A 51 -4.11 15.77 -8.47
CA ASP A 51 -4.98 14.76 -9.07
C ASP A 51 -4.62 13.38 -8.55
N LEU A 52 -5.64 12.68 -8.08
CA LEU A 52 -5.56 11.32 -7.59
C LEU A 52 -6.54 10.50 -8.41
N GLN A 53 -6.06 9.48 -9.11
CA GLN A 53 -6.93 8.63 -9.91
C GLN A 53 -6.79 7.17 -9.52
N PHE A 54 -7.87 6.41 -9.69
CA PHE A 54 -7.85 4.97 -9.53
C PHE A 54 -8.70 4.29 -10.60
N ASN A 55 -8.05 3.80 -11.64
CA ASN A 55 -8.75 3.32 -12.83
C ASN A 55 -8.48 1.84 -13.08
N PRO A 56 -9.50 1.07 -13.51
CA PRO A 56 -9.28 -0.28 -13.99
C PRO A 56 -8.52 -0.24 -15.32
N GLY A 57 -7.78 -1.29 -15.61
CA GLY A 57 -7.18 -1.52 -16.92
C GLY A 57 -8.23 -1.64 -18.01
N THR A 58 -7.79 -1.51 -19.26
CA THR A 58 -8.67 -1.52 -20.44
C THR A 58 -9.18 -2.92 -20.81
N ILE A 59 -8.61 -3.97 -20.21
CA ILE A 59 -8.99 -5.36 -20.46
C ILE A 59 -10.18 -5.71 -19.53
N PRO A 60 -11.27 -6.28 -20.05
CA PRO A 60 -12.39 -6.71 -19.20
C PRO A 60 -11.98 -7.71 -18.12
N GLY A 61 -12.67 -7.67 -16.98
CA GLY A 61 -12.46 -8.60 -15.89
C GLY A 61 -11.44 -8.15 -14.84
N THR A 62 -11.14 -6.85 -14.77
CA THR A 62 -10.43 -6.27 -13.62
C THR A 62 -11.15 -6.66 -12.32
N PRO A 63 -10.46 -7.31 -11.35
CA PRO A 63 -11.05 -7.62 -10.06
C PRO A 63 -11.42 -6.32 -9.34
N GLU A 64 -12.48 -6.37 -8.53
CA GLU A 64 -12.84 -5.24 -7.66
C GLU A 64 -11.67 -4.89 -6.73
N ALA A 65 -11.37 -3.61 -6.67
CA ALA A 65 -10.35 -3.06 -5.80
C ALA A 65 -10.81 -1.70 -5.28
N GLU A 66 -10.28 -1.34 -4.12
CA GLU A 66 -10.47 -0.03 -3.50
C GLU A 66 -9.12 0.57 -3.13
N ALA A 67 -9.02 1.90 -3.25
CA ALA A 67 -7.93 2.69 -2.71
C ALA A 67 -8.51 3.67 -1.68
N ALA A 68 -8.17 3.49 -0.41
CA ALA A 68 -8.61 4.33 0.68
C ALA A 68 -7.46 5.25 1.13
N ILE A 69 -7.68 6.56 1.03
CA ILE A 69 -6.75 7.59 1.45
C ILE A 69 -7.18 8.14 2.80
N SER A 70 -6.21 8.28 3.69
CA SER A 70 -6.39 8.84 5.03
C SER A 70 -5.16 9.65 5.45
N LEU A 71 -5.27 10.32 6.61
CA LEU A 71 -4.16 11.04 7.24
C LEU A 71 -3.48 12.05 6.28
N PHE A 72 -4.28 12.75 5.49
CA PHE A 72 -3.77 13.84 4.66
C PHE A 72 -3.13 14.92 5.53
N SER A 73 -1.90 15.28 5.20
CA SER A 73 -1.06 16.18 6.00
C SER A 73 -0.14 17.01 5.11
N GLY A 74 0.40 18.08 5.66
CA GLY A 74 1.26 19.01 4.95
C GLY A 74 0.87 20.46 5.18
N ASP A 75 1.46 21.34 4.40
CA ASP A 75 1.26 22.80 4.45
C ASP A 75 0.63 23.35 3.16
N ALA A 76 0.17 22.48 2.26
CA ALA A 76 -0.65 22.89 1.12
C ALA A 76 -2.03 23.38 1.58
N VAL A 77 -2.52 24.45 0.96
CA VAL A 77 -3.86 25.00 1.22
C VAL A 77 -4.83 24.42 0.20
N LEU A 78 -5.77 23.60 0.67
CA LEU A 78 -6.83 23.03 -0.17
C LEU A 78 -7.90 24.09 -0.44
N LYS A 79 -8.31 24.21 -1.71
CA LYS A 79 -9.38 25.12 -2.14
C LYS A 79 -10.59 24.34 -2.63
N ASN A 80 -11.79 24.90 -2.54
CA ASN A 80 -13.01 24.25 -2.99
C ASN A 80 -13.16 22.80 -2.44
N THR A 81 -12.85 22.60 -1.16
CA THR A 81 -12.90 21.27 -0.54
C THR A 81 -14.33 20.74 -0.53
N GLY A 82 -14.54 19.55 -1.08
CA GLY A 82 -15.83 18.90 -1.07
C GLY A 82 -15.88 17.64 -1.95
N PRO A 83 -16.93 16.83 -1.81
CA PRO A 83 -17.07 15.59 -2.58
C PRO A 83 -17.28 15.83 -4.08
N THR A 84 -17.66 17.05 -4.47
CA THR A 84 -17.83 17.46 -5.88
C THR A 84 -16.53 17.45 -6.68
N ASN A 85 -15.38 17.36 -6.02
CA ASN A 85 -14.08 17.23 -6.68
C ASN A 85 -13.83 15.80 -7.18
N GLY A 86 -14.65 14.83 -6.73
CA GLY A 86 -14.64 13.45 -7.20
C GLY A 86 -15.49 13.25 -8.46
N THR A 87 -14.98 12.45 -9.40
CA THR A 87 -15.68 11.93 -10.57
C THR A 87 -15.58 10.41 -10.57
N GLY A 88 -16.66 9.71 -10.95
CA GLY A 88 -16.70 8.24 -10.95
C GLY A 88 -17.01 7.67 -9.56
N LEU A 89 -16.38 6.55 -9.22
CA LEU A 89 -16.53 5.89 -7.91
C LEU A 89 -15.55 6.48 -6.90
N VAL A 90 -15.82 7.73 -6.52
CA VAL A 90 -15.04 8.46 -5.53
C VAL A 90 -15.97 8.99 -4.46
N THR A 91 -15.65 8.75 -3.18
CA THR A 91 -16.43 9.25 -2.04
C THR A 91 -15.51 9.86 -1.00
N GLY A 92 -16.01 10.85 -0.27
CA GLY A 92 -15.20 11.62 0.70
C GLY A 92 -14.59 12.89 0.11
N ALA A 93 -13.68 13.51 0.85
CA ALA A 93 -13.01 14.75 0.45
C ALA A 93 -11.79 15.02 1.33
N LEU A 94 -10.72 15.58 0.75
CA LEU A 94 -9.56 16.04 1.50
C LEU A 94 -9.90 17.30 2.33
N PRO A 95 -9.31 17.47 3.54
CA PRO A 95 -8.26 16.64 4.14
C PRO A 95 -8.79 15.41 4.92
N GLY A 96 -10.09 15.13 4.86
CA GLY A 96 -10.67 13.92 5.43
C GLY A 96 -10.38 12.67 4.58
N ASP A 97 -11.06 11.58 4.92
CA ASP A 97 -10.92 10.33 4.19
C ASP A 97 -11.49 10.44 2.77
N LEU A 98 -10.85 9.73 1.84
CA LEU A 98 -11.21 9.65 0.44
C LEU A 98 -11.12 8.19 -0.01
N VAL A 99 -12.16 7.65 -0.62
CA VAL A 99 -12.21 6.24 -1.07
C VAL A 99 -12.52 6.19 -2.55
N PHE A 100 -11.70 5.45 -3.29
CA PHE A 100 -11.88 5.16 -4.70
C PHE A 100 -12.28 3.70 -4.88
N GLY A 101 -13.26 3.43 -5.74
CA GLY A 101 -13.47 2.12 -6.35
C GLY A 101 -12.98 2.11 -7.80
N ASN A 102 -12.65 0.94 -8.34
CA ASN A 102 -12.21 0.77 -9.74
C ASN A 102 -13.32 0.32 -10.69
N GLY A 103 -14.59 0.35 -10.27
CA GLY A 103 -15.72 -0.17 -11.04
C GLY A 103 -16.17 0.67 -12.25
N THR A 104 -15.63 1.88 -12.44
CA THR A 104 -15.88 2.67 -13.67
C THR A 104 -14.58 2.96 -14.42
N PRO A 105 -14.62 3.25 -15.74
CA PRO A 105 -13.41 3.50 -16.53
C PRO A 105 -12.58 4.70 -16.06
N PHE A 106 -13.18 5.64 -15.33
CA PHE A 106 -12.52 6.86 -14.88
C PHE A 106 -13.03 7.27 -13.49
N ASN A 107 -12.15 7.17 -12.49
CA ASN A 107 -12.37 7.56 -11.11
C ASN A 107 -11.23 8.51 -10.72
N SER A 108 -11.54 9.78 -10.50
CA SER A 108 -10.55 10.84 -10.23
C SER A 108 -11.05 11.76 -9.12
N PHE A 109 -10.13 12.24 -8.29
CA PHE A 109 -10.35 13.32 -7.36
C PHE A 109 -9.39 14.47 -7.72
N PHE A 110 -9.96 15.54 -8.28
CA PHE A 110 -9.20 16.65 -8.80
C PHE A 110 -9.30 17.86 -7.87
N GLN A 111 -8.26 18.09 -7.09
CA GLN A 111 -8.26 19.01 -5.95
C GLN A 111 -7.42 20.24 -6.24
N GLU A 112 -8.04 21.42 -6.28
CA GLU A 112 -7.30 22.69 -6.38
C GLU A 112 -6.53 22.95 -5.08
N VAL A 113 -5.26 23.35 -5.22
CA VAL A 113 -4.36 23.62 -4.11
C VAL A 113 -3.57 24.90 -4.34
N THR A 114 -3.18 25.55 -3.24
CA THR A 114 -1.95 26.34 -3.22
C THR A 114 -0.87 25.48 -2.60
N PHE A 115 0.20 25.21 -3.36
CA PHE A 115 1.24 24.29 -2.95
C PHE A 115 1.99 24.81 -1.71
N GLY A 116 2.22 23.92 -0.77
CA GLY A 116 3.14 24.13 0.35
C GLY A 116 4.52 23.56 0.05
N SER A 117 5.36 23.43 1.08
CA SER A 117 6.63 22.72 1.01
C SER A 117 6.48 21.20 0.94
N SER A 118 5.42 20.64 1.52
CA SER A 118 5.19 19.20 1.54
C SER A 118 3.70 18.84 1.62
N THR A 119 3.37 17.66 1.10
CA THR A 119 2.05 17.05 1.24
C THR A 119 2.23 15.54 1.37
N GLY A 120 1.47 14.89 2.24
CA GLY A 120 1.56 13.45 2.42
C GLY A 120 0.22 12.86 2.84
N PHE A 121 0.05 11.57 2.57
CA PHE A 121 -1.14 10.82 2.92
C PHE A 121 -0.83 9.33 3.02
N HIS A 122 -1.70 8.60 3.70
CA HIS A 122 -1.70 7.15 3.70
C HIS A 122 -2.63 6.65 2.61
N VAL A 123 -2.24 5.58 1.92
CA VAL A 123 -3.11 4.84 1.01
C VAL A 123 -3.14 3.37 1.41
N ASN A 124 -4.34 2.83 1.57
CA ASN A 124 -4.61 1.42 1.80
C ASN A 124 -5.31 0.84 0.57
N PHE A 125 -4.84 -0.31 0.09
CA PHE A 125 -5.47 -1.04 -1.00
C PHE A 125 -6.23 -2.25 -0.47
N SER A 126 -7.46 -2.44 -0.95
CA SER A 126 -8.27 -3.59 -0.56
C SER A 126 -9.14 -4.11 -1.71
N GLY A 127 -9.81 -5.24 -1.51
CA GLY A 127 -10.74 -5.81 -2.48
C GLY A 127 -10.35 -7.18 -3.01
N ALA A 128 -11.07 -7.63 -4.04
CA ALA A 128 -10.94 -8.97 -4.62
C ALA A 128 -9.61 -9.18 -5.35
N PHE A 129 -8.94 -8.12 -5.81
CA PHE A 129 -7.64 -8.22 -6.50
C PHE A 129 -6.57 -8.96 -5.69
N LEU A 130 -6.68 -8.95 -4.36
CA LEU A 130 -5.78 -9.64 -3.44
C LEU A 130 -5.75 -11.17 -3.60
N THR A 131 -6.82 -11.75 -4.15
CA THR A 131 -6.97 -13.21 -4.28
C THR A 131 -7.38 -13.68 -5.67
N ALA A 132 -8.01 -12.81 -6.46
CA ALA A 132 -8.39 -13.12 -7.82
C ALA A 132 -7.14 -13.30 -8.69
N LEU A 133 -6.97 -14.48 -9.31
CA LEU A 133 -5.81 -14.79 -10.16
C LEU A 133 -6.02 -14.44 -11.64
N SER A 134 -7.23 -14.04 -12.01
CA SER A 134 -7.61 -13.72 -13.39
C SER A 134 -8.20 -12.32 -13.45
N GLY A 135 -7.64 -11.46 -14.31
CA GLY A 135 -8.19 -10.15 -14.59
C GLY A 135 -7.18 -9.15 -15.14
N SER A 136 -7.63 -7.93 -15.42
CA SER A 136 -6.74 -6.80 -15.68
C SER A 136 -6.28 -6.15 -14.38
N HIS A 137 -5.33 -5.22 -14.49
CA HIS A 137 -4.76 -4.49 -13.38
C HIS A 137 -5.60 -3.28 -13.04
N SER A 138 -5.38 -2.66 -11.87
CA SER A 138 -5.86 -1.31 -11.58
C SER A 138 -4.69 -0.40 -11.26
N ALA A 139 -4.75 0.85 -11.69
CA ALA A 139 -3.68 1.80 -11.46
C ALA A 139 -4.19 2.92 -10.56
N PHE A 140 -3.54 3.12 -9.40
CA PHE A 140 -3.68 4.32 -8.59
C PHE A 140 -2.56 5.29 -8.94
N SER A 141 -2.87 6.50 -9.39
CA SER A 141 -1.87 7.49 -9.77
C SER A 141 -1.97 8.77 -8.95
N VAL A 142 -0.83 9.44 -8.81
CA VAL A 142 -0.72 10.76 -8.21
C VAL A 142 -0.06 11.68 -9.22
N SER A 143 -0.73 12.78 -9.56
CA SER A 143 -0.24 13.78 -10.50
C SER A 143 -0.38 15.18 -9.90
N LEU A 144 0.50 16.09 -10.32
CA LEU A 144 0.38 17.51 -10.01
C LEU A 144 0.23 18.28 -11.32
N TYR A 145 -0.64 19.27 -11.34
CA TYR A 145 -0.87 20.13 -12.49
C TYR A 145 -0.69 21.61 -12.13
N ASP A 146 -0.29 22.41 -13.11
CA ASP A 146 -0.24 23.87 -13.00
C ASP A 146 -1.65 24.47 -12.83
N ALA A 147 -1.74 25.78 -12.62
CA ALA A 147 -2.99 26.50 -12.46
C ALA A 147 -3.94 26.39 -13.67
N ASP A 148 -3.46 25.94 -14.83
CA ASP A 148 -4.28 25.62 -16.00
C ASP A 148 -5.04 24.29 -15.88
N GLY A 149 -4.70 23.46 -14.89
CA GLY A 149 -5.29 22.16 -14.63
C GLY A 149 -4.94 21.07 -15.65
N ILE A 150 -4.01 21.31 -16.57
CA ILE A 150 -3.67 20.37 -17.66
C ILE A 150 -2.17 20.19 -17.89
N THR A 151 -1.32 21.16 -17.50
CA THR A 151 0.12 21.07 -17.64
C THR A 151 0.71 20.28 -16.47
N PRO A 152 1.27 19.07 -16.68
CA PRO A 152 1.85 18.28 -15.59
C PRO A 152 3.08 18.98 -15.00
N LEU A 153 3.20 18.92 -13.68
CA LEU A 153 4.31 19.49 -12.93
C LEU A 153 5.20 18.39 -12.35
N LEU A 154 6.50 18.69 -12.28
CA LEU A 154 7.50 17.87 -11.58
C LEU A 154 7.61 16.41 -12.08
N THR A 155 7.16 16.11 -13.30
CA THR A 155 7.35 14.82 -13.94
C THR A 155 7.81 15.00 -15.39
N THR A 156 8.47 13.98 -15.92
CA THR A 156 8.77 13.85 -17.36
C THR A 156 8.05 12.66 -17.98
N ASP A 157 7.23 11.95 -17.21
CA ASP A 157 6.46 10.81 -17.70
C ASP A 157 5.31 11.28 -18.59
N ALA A 158 5.07 10.54 -19.68
CA ALA A 158 4.06 10.91 -20.67
C ALA A 158 2.62 10.83 -20.14
N SER A 159 2.37 10.08 -19.05
CA SER A 159 1.06 10.06 -18.39
C SER A 159 0.77 11.33 -17.58
N GLY A 160 1.80 12.13 -17.26
CA GLY A 160 1.69 13.25 -16.32
C GLY A 160 1.70 12.85 -14.84
N ALA A 161 1.82 11.56 -14.53
CA ALA A 161 1.92 11.07 -13.15
C ALA A 161 3.31 11.32 -12.55
N LEU A 162 3.35 11.60 -11.25
CA LEU A 162 4.56 11.54 -10.44
C LEU A 162 4.85 10.11 -9.96
N MET A 163 3.79 9.36 -9.70
CA MET A 163 3.87 7.96 -9.32
C MET A 163 2.60 7.19 -9.69
N ILE A 164 2.76 5.87 -9.81
CA ILE A 164 1.66 4.92 -10.02
C ILE A 164 1.88 3.72 -9.09
N PHE A 165 0.83 3.29 -8.39
CA PHE A 165 0.71 1.93 -7.90
C PHE A 165 -0.08 1.11 -8.91
N ASP A 166 0.52 0.04 -9.39
CA ASP A 166 -0.12 -0.95 -10.24
C ASP A 166 -0.54 -2.14 -9.38
N LEU A 167 -1.84 -2.42 -9.34
CA LEU A 167 -2.46 -3.51 -8.59
C LEU A 167 -2.75 -4.65 -9.55
N ALA A 168 -1.93 -5.69 -9.49
CA ALA A 168 -2.09 -6.89 -10.30
C ALA A 168 -3.01 -7.91 -9.60
N PRO A 169 -3.74 -8.74 -10.37
CA PRO A 169 -4.47 -9.88 -9.82
C PRO A 169 -3.54 -10.81 -9.03
N GLY A 170 -3.97 -11.25 -7.84
CA GLY A 170 -3.19 -12.09 -6.93
C GLY A 170 -2.51 -11.31 -5.81
N GLY A 171 -2.82 -10.01 -5.68
CA GLY A 171 -2.37 -9.15 -4.57
C GLY A 171 -0.97 -8.56 -4.74
N GLU A 172 -0.38 -8.66 -5.93
CA GLU A 172 0.87 -7.96 -6.22
C GLU A 172 0.59 -6.47 -6.43
N ILE A 173 1.38 -5.63 -5.75
CA ILE A 173 1.32 -4.17 -5.85
C ILE A 173 2.71 -3.67 -6.21
N ALA A 174 2.85 -3.07 -7.39
CA ALA A 174 4.10 -2.48 -7.86
C ALA A 174 4.02 -0.95 -7.82
N SER A 175 4.99 -0.29 -7.18
CA SER A 175 5.10 1.18 -7.19
C SER A 175 6.09 1.65 -8.24
N MET A 176 5.66 2.49 -9.16
CA MET A 176 6.48 3.20 -10.13
C MET A 176 6.60 4.66 -9.71
N ILE A 177 7.82 5.15 -9.53
CA ILE A 177 8.10 6.54 -9.14
C ILE A 177 8.84 7.21 -10.30
N PHE A 178 8.23 8.25 -10.87
CA PHE A 178 8.77 8.96 -12.04
C PHE A 178 9.64 10.16 -11.66
N ASN A 179 9.48 10.69 -10.44
CA ASN A 179 10.39 11.68 -9.87
C ASN A 179 10.72 11.38 -8.39
N PRO A 180 11.81 10.65 -8.11
CA PRO A 180 12.16 10.24 -6.75
C PRO A 180 12.68 11.40 -5.87
N SER A 181 13.00 12.56 -6.45
CA SER A 181 13.35 13.77 -5.69
C SER A 181 12.10 14.45 -5.10
N VAL A 182 10.92 14.14 -5.64
CA VAL A 182 9.64 14.74 -5.27
C VAL A 182 8.77 13.74 -4.53
N VAL A 183 8.75 12.47 -4.93
CA VAL A 183 7.87 11.46 -4.33
C VAL A 183 8.67 10.39 -3.62
N THR A 184 8.26 10.10 -2.38
CA THR A 184 8.73 8.93 -1.62
C THR A 184 7.54 8.09 -1.21
N VAL A 185 7.69 6.77 -1.34
CA VAL A 185 6.70 5.77 -0.94
C VAL A 185 7.33 4.84 0.08
N ALA A 186 6.65 4.63 1.20
CA ALA A 186 7.08 3.70 2.23
C ALA A 186 5.95 2.72 2.57
N ALA A 187 6.22 1.43 2.44
CA ALA A 187 5.35 0.38 2.95
C ALA A 187 5.20 0.50 4.47
N VAL A 188 3.96 0.41 4.98
CA VAL A 188 3.69 0.34 6.42
C VAL A 188 3.83 -1.13 6.84
N PRO A 189 4.76 -1.48 7.75
CA PRO A 189 4.92 -2.86 8.17
C PRO A 189 3.66 -3.39 8.85
N LEU A 190 3.14 -4.52 8.38
CA LEU A 190 2.01 -5.17 9.03
C LEU A 190 2.41 -5.74 10.41
N PRO A 191 1.50 -5.69 11.41
CA PRO A 191 1.78 -6.21 12.76
C PRO A 191 2.08 -7.72 12.84
N ALA A 192 1.76 -8.51 11.80
CA ALA A 192 1.92 -9.97 11.85
C ALA A 192 3.37 -10.43 12.12
N ALA A 193 4.37 -9.66 11.69
CA ALA A 193 5.78 -9.93 12.02
C ALA A 193 6.06 -9.80 13.53
N ALA A 194 5.38 -8.88 14.21
CA ALA A 194 5.52 -8.68 15.65
C ALA A 194 4.88 -9.80 16.48
N VAL A 195 3.89 -10.54 15.93
CA VAL A 195 3.26 -11.71 16.59
C VAL A 195 4.07 -12.99 16.35
N LEU A 196 4.75 -13.11 15.22
CA LEU A 196 5.63 -14.25 14.91
C LEU A 196 6.85 -14.35 15.82
N PHE A 197 7.39 -13.21 16.26
CA PHE A 197 8.55 -13.18 17.16
C PHE A 197 8.29 -13.79 18.56
N PRO A 198 7.25 -13.38 19.32
CA PRO A 198 6.94 -13.98 20.61
C PRO A 198 6.39 -15.40 20.50
N THR A 199 5.65 -15.73 19.43
CA THR A 199 5.17 -17.12 19.22
C THR A 199 6.32 -18.08 18.93
N GLY A 200 7.31 -17.66 18.13
CA GLY A 200 8.55 -18.38 17.93
C GLY A 200 9.32 -18.62 19.24
N LEU A 201 9.53 -17.57 20.04
CA LEU A 201 10.20 -17.67 21.34
C LEU A 201 9.45 -18.59 22.33
N SER A 202 8.12 -18.55 22.32
CA SER A 202 7.29 -19.40 23.18
C SER A 202 7.44 -20.87 22.82
N LEU A 203 7.49 -21.22 21.53
CA LEU A 203 7.79 -22.59 21.08
C LEU A 203 9.18 -23.03 21.55
N PHE A 204 10.21 -22.18 21.39
CA PHE A 204 11.57 -22.51 21.86
C PHE A 204 11.63 -22.76 23.37
N ALA A 205 10.90 -21.98 24.18
CA ALA A 205 10.84 -22.16 25.63
C ALA A 205 10.17 -23.49 26.03
N ILE A 206 9.09 -23.87 25.34
CA ILE A 206 8.39 -25.14 25.58
C ILE A 206 9.27 -26.34 25.21
N VAL A 207 9.96 -26.28 24.06
CA VAL A 207 10.91 -27.32 23.65
C VAL A 207 12.08 -27.43 24.62
N ARG A 208 12.65 -26.30 25.07
CA ARG A 208 13.72 -26.30 26.08
C ARG A 208 13.26 -26.93 27.39
N ARG A 209 12.03 -26.65 27.84
CA ARG A 209 11.50 -27.24 29.07
C ARG A 209 11.32 -28.75 28.93
N ALA A 210 10.81 -29.21 27.79
CA ALA A 210 10.65 -30.64 27.50
C ALA A 210 11.99 -31.41 27.38
N LEU A 211 13.13 -30.70 27.26
CA LEU A 211 14.47 -31.29 27.24
C LEU A 211 15.09 -31.50 28.63
N HIS A 212 14.54 -30.85 29.66
CA HIS A 212 15.08 -30.87 31.04
C HIS A 212 14.24 -31.69 32.03
N GLU A 213 13.11 -32.27 31.60
CA GLU A 213 12.29 -33.23 32.35
C GLU A 213 12.54 -34.68 31.85
#